data_AF-A0A1I5VHZ3-F1
#
_entry.id   AF-A0A1I5VHZ3-F1
#
_cell.length_a   1.000
_cell.length_b   1.000
_cell.length_c   1.000
_cell.angle_alpha   90.00
_cell.angle_beta   90.00
_cell.angle_gamma   90.00
#
_symmetry.space_group_name_H-M   'P 1'
#
loop_
_entity.id
_entity.type
_entity.pdbx_description
1 polymer ?
#
loop_
_entity_poly.entity_id
_entity_poly.type
_entity_poly.pdbx_seq_one_letter_code
_entity_poly.pdbx_strand_id
1 'polypeptide(L)'
;MMWIVFLPKEKATFDIVFTVLLKNKERQKIYIDVEAQKEFHPGYDLTTRGIYYPARLLSAQADTEFTGEDYDNIKKVYSIWICMNTPNITKDEKKQVADAIVKYSIKPEVVYVDGNPEDVYIGRYDLFTSFFIHLRADETETSKNKLIGMLTVLLSIKKSTSEKKAILENDYGMKMSKEVEKEVDDMCNLSDLIEERAMEQAKIEAIVNMLKFGVSEDKILEEYPEELLAQAKLLREQQQTTIV
;
A
#
# COMPACT_ATOMS: atom_id res chain seq x y z
N MET A 1 -21.43 -9.80 -5.64
CA MET A 1 -21.01 -10.91 -4.75
C MET A 1 -19.50 -10.82 -4.65
N MET A 2 -19.00 -10.36 -3.50
CA MET A 2 -17.57 -10.14 -3.25
C MET A 2 -17.00 -11.42 -2.65
N TRP A 3 -15.99 -12.01 -3.30
CA TRP A 3 -15.31 -13.20 -2.79
C TRP A 3 -13.93 -12.76 -2.31
N ILE A 4 -13.70 -12.85 -1.00
CA ILE A 4 -12.37 -12.68 -0.40
C ILE A 4 -11.69 -14.03 -0.49
N VAL A 5 -10.58 -14.11 -1.23
CA VAL A 5 -9.78 -15.33 -1.38
C VAL A 5 -8.44 -15.10 -0.68
N PHE A 6 -8.18 -15.86 0.39
CA PHE A 6 -6.89 -15.86 1.07
C PHE A 6 -5.93 -16.84 0.34
N LEU A 7 -4.84 -16.33 -0.22
CA LEU A 7 -3.79 -17.14 -0.89
C LEU A 7 -2.74 -17.60 0.14
N PRO A 8 -2.38 -18.91 0.24
CA PRO A 8 -1.42 -19.36 1.24
C PRO A 8 0.05 -19.41 0.77
N LYS A 9 0.91 -18.93 1.70
CA LYS A 9 2.30 -19.29 2.06
C LYS A 9 3.42 -19.29 0.99
N GLU A 10 3.94 -18.09 0.75
CA GLU A 10 5.36 -17.72 0.93
C GLU A 10 5.41 -16.21 1.26
N LYS A 11 5.69 -15.87 2.54
CA LYS A 11 5.94 -14.57 3.23
C LYS A 11 5.51 -13.20 2.63
N ALA A 12 4.63 -13.11 1.64
CA ALA A 12 3.99 -11.87 1.23
C ALA A 12 2.55 -11.88 1.76
N THR A 13 2.30 -11.13 2.83
CA THR A 13 0.96 -10.86 3.35
C THR A 13 0.45 -9.61 2.66
N PHE A 14 -0.66 -9.72 1.95
CA PHE A 14 -1.38 -8.57 1.42
C PHE A 14 -2.36 -8.05 2.48
N ASP A 15 -2.58 -6.74 2.51
CA ASP A 15 -3.58 -6.12 3.39
C ASP A 15 -4.99 -6.46 2.89
N ILE A 16 -5.32 -6.10 1.65
CA ILE A 16 -6.62 -6.35 1.04
C ILE A 16 -6.43 -6.75 -0.43
N VAL A 17 -6.85 -7.98 -0.78
CA VAL A 17 -6.93 -8.44 -2.18
C VAL A 17 -8.35 -8.86 -2.50
N PHE A 18 -8.88 -8.34 -3.61
CA PHE A 18 -10.18 -8.73 -4.12
C PHE A 18 -10.20 -8.71 -5.64
N THR A 19 -11.26 -9.26 -6.22
CA THR A 19 -11.43 -9.32 -7.67
C THR A 19 -12.71 -8.65 -8.11
N VAL A 20 -12.64 -7.86 -9.18
CA VAL A 20 -13.79 -7.16 -9.76
C VAL A 20 -14.19 -7.84 -11.05
N LEU A 21 -15.50 -8.04 -11.25
CA LEU A 21 -16.08 -8.57 -12.48
C LEU A 21 -16.65 -7.46 -13.39
N LEU A 22 -16.15 -7.35 -14.61
CA LEU A 22 -16.60 -6.41 -15.63
C LEU A 22 -17.83 -6.94 -16.38
N LYS A 23 -18.74 -6.03 -16.76
CA LYS A 23 -20.05 -6.36 -17.36
C LYS A 23 -19.96 -6.94 -18.79
N ASN A 24 -18.82 -6.79 -19.48
CA ASN A 24 -18.70 -7.10 -20.91
C ASN A 24 -17.83 -8.34 -21.13
N LYS A 25 -18.28 -9.24 -22.00
CA LYS A 25 -17.96 -10.69 -22.04
C LYS A 25 -16.55 -11.13 -22.48
N GLU A 26 -15.48 -10.39 -22.19
CA GLU A 26 -14.11 -10.94 -22.27
C GLU A 26 -13.20 -10.36 -21.17
N ARG A 27 -12.34 -11.20 -20.57
CA ARG A 27 -11.42 -10.85 -19.47
C ARG A 27 -12.11 -10.08 -18.34
N GLN A 28 -13.17 -10.70 -17.84
CA GLN A 28 -14.09 -10.10 -16.88
C GLN A 28 -13.44 -9.81 -15.53
N LYS A 29 -12.32 -10.43 -15.19
CA LYS A 29 -11.76 -10.35 -13.84
C LYS A 29 -10.56 -9.41 -13.80
N ILE A 30 -10.56 -8.52 -12.81
CA ILE A 30 -9.41 -7.70 -12.43
C ILE A 30 -9.06 -8.07 -11.00
N TYR A 31 -7.79 -8.32 -10.72
CA TYR A 31 -7.27 -8.44 -9.37
C TYR A 31 -6.89 -7.05 -8.86
N ILE A 32 -7.33 -6.71 -7.66
CA ILE A 32 -7.02 -5.45 -7.01
C ILE A 32 -6.40 -5.77 -5.65
N ASP A 33 -5.21 -5.24 -5.45
CA ASP A 33 -4.47 -5.19 -4.22
C ASP A 33 -4.55 -3.76 -3.67
N VAL A 34 -4.88 -3.61 -2.39
CA VAL A 34 -4.92 -2.32 -1.69
C VAL A 34 -4.09 -2.45 -0.41
N GLU A 35 -3.08 -1.60 -0.31
CA GLU A 35 -2.10 -1.59 0.77
C GLU A 35 -2.15 -0.24 1.48
N ALA A 36 -2.18 -0.25 2.82
CA ALA A 36 -2.22 0.95 3.64
C ALA A 36 -0.89 1.12 4.38
N GLN A 37 -0.16 2.19 4.08
CA GLN A 37 1.15 2.44 4.66
C GLN A 37 1.14 3.70 5.53
N LYS A 38 1.40 3.55 6.84
CA LYS A 38 1.40 4.69 7.80
C LYS A 38 2.56 5.66 7.57
N GLU A 39 3.73 5.14 7.24
CA GLU A 39 4.96 5.92 7.11
C GLU A 39 5.44 5.99 5.67
N PHE A 40 5.76 7.21 5.22
CA PHE A 40 6.34 7.44 3.89
C PHE A 40 7.75 6.84 3.73
N HIS A 41 8.51 6.70 4.84
CA HIS A 41 9.84 6.11 4.85
C HIS A 41 9.96 5.03 5.93
N PRO A 42 9.42 3.83 5.72
CA PRO A 42 9.45 2.75 6.70
C PRO A 42 10.81 2.02 6.78
N GLY A 43 11.90 2.65 6.33
CA GLY A 43 13.23 2.03 6.25
C GLY A 43 13.46 1.09 5.06
N TYR A 44 12.52 1.00 4.11
CA TYR A 44 12.65 0.23 2.86
C TYR A 44 11.96 0.94 1.68
N ASP A 45 12.31 0.58 0.44
CA ASP A 45 11.73 1.18 -0.76
C ASP A 45 10.32 0.63 -1.06
N LEU A 46 9.30 1.43 -0.78
CA LEU A 46 7.91 1.12 -1.06
C LEU A 46 7.65 0.84 -2.55
N THR A 47 8.39 1.48 -3.46
CA THR A 47 8.22 1.29 -4.90
C THR A 47 8.55 -0.15 -5.29
N THR A 48 9.59 -0.75 -4.70
CA THR A 48 9.95 -2.15 -4.98
C THR A 48 8.85 -3.12 -4.57
N ARG A 49 8.20 -2.90 -3.42
CA ARG A 49 7.03 -3.70 -2.99
C ARG A 49 5.83 -3.46 -3.92
N GLY A 50 5.60 -2.22 -4.31
CA GLY A 50 4.59 -1.85 -5.28
C GLY A 50 4.77 -2.51 -6.64
N ILE A 51 5.98 -2.96 -7.00
CA ILE A 51 6.24 -3.78 -8.20
C ILE A 51 6.10 -5.27 -7.90
N TYR A 52 6.67 -5.73 -6.78
CA TYR A 52 6.70 -7.15 -6.40
C TYR A 52 5.29 -7.73 -6.19
N TYR A 53 4.39 -7.00 -5.51
CA TYR A 53 3.05 -7.49 -5.14
C TYR A 53 2.17 -7.79 -6.35
N PRO A 54 1.99 -6.86 -7.31
CA PRO A 54 1.22 -7.17 -8.50
C PRO A 54 1.89 -8.22 -9.40
N ALA A 55 3.23 -8.28 -9.44
CA ALA A 55 3.94 -9.35 -10.16
C ALA A 55 3.67 -10.73 -9.54
N ARG A 56 3.65 -10.82 -8.20
CA ARG A 56 3.28 -12.05 -7.48
C ARG A 56 1.84 -12.45 -7.76
N LEU A 57 0.90 -11.49 -7.80
CA LEU A 57 -0.50 -11.73 -8.17
C LEU A 57 -0.66 -12.17 -9.62
N LEU A 58 0.12 -11.63 -10.57
CA LEU A 58 0.14 -12.13 -11.94
C LEU A 58 0.61 -13.58 -11.98
N SER A 59 1.70 -13.91 -11.27
CA SER A 59 2.22 -15.28 -11.19
C SER A 59 1.23 -16.23 -10.52
N ALA A 60 0.49 -15.79 -9.50
CA ALA A 60 -0.49 -16.61 -8.78
C ALA A 60 -1.72 -17.00 -9.63
N GLN A 61 -1.90 -16.37 -10.79
CA GLN A 61 -2.97 -16.74 -11.72
C GLN A 61 -2.66 -17.99 -12.55
N ALA A 62 -1.43 -18.51 -12.48
CA ALA A 62 -1.08 -19.77 -13.12
C ALA A 62 -1.96 -20.91 -12.58
N ASP A 63 -2.36 -21.80 -13.47
CA ASP A 63 -3.24 -22.96 -13.20
C ASP A 63 -4.65 -22.60 -12.68
N THR A 64 -5.00 -21.31 -12.64
CA THR A 64 -6.33 -20.82 -12.21
C THR A 64 -7.01 -19.95 -13.25
N GLU A 65 -6.32 -18.93 -13.77
CA GLU A 65 -6.82 -18.09 -14.87
C GLU A 65 -6.24 -18.50 -16.22
N PHE A 66 -5.01 -19.04 -16.23
CA PHE A 66 -4.29 -19.41 -17.44
C PHE A 66 -3.41 -20.66 -17.21
N THR A 67 -3.00 -21.30 -18.29
CA THR A 67 -2.02 -22.42 -18.27
C THR A 67 -0.79 -22.04 -19.10
N GLY A 68 0.28 -22.84 -19.05
CA GLY A 68 1.51 -22.60 -19.82
C GLY A 68 1.33 -22.55 -21.34
N GLU A 69 0.14 -22.87 -21.86
CA GLU A 69 -0.19 -22.80 -23.29
C GLU A 69 -1.15 -21.63 -23.63
N ASP A 70 -1.70 -20.92 -22.63
CA ASP A 70 -2.78 -19.94 -22.78
C ASP A 70 -2.55 -18.63 -22.00
N TYR A 71 -1.38 -18.01 -22.18
CA TYR A 71 -1.04 -16.73 -21.53
C TYR A 71 -1.97 -15.57 -21.93
N ASP A 72 -2.73 -15.71 -23.01
CA ASP A 72 -3.72 -14.73 -23.44
C ASP A 72 -4.90 -14.59 -22.47
N ASN A 73 -5.04 -15.51 -21.51
CA ASN A 73 -6.05 -15.42 -20.47
C ASN A 73 -5.59 -14.75 -19.17
N ILE A 74 -4.33 -14.34 -19.02
CA ILE A 74 -3.88 -13.56 -17.85
C ILE A 74 -4.77 -12.32 -17.64
N LYS A 75 -5.21 -12.15 -16.39
CA LYS A 75 -6.07 -11.07 -15.92
C LYS A 75 -5.24 -9.90 -15.39
N LYS A 76 -5.76 -8.68 -15.56
CA LYS A 76 -5.07 -7.47 -15.11
C LYS A 76 -5.00 -7.40 -13.59
N VAL A 77 -3.90 -6.84 -13.09
CA VAL A 77 -3.67 -6.58 -11.67
C VAL A 77 -3.47 -5.09 -11.43
N TYR A 78 -4.17 -4.52 -10.46
CA TYR A 78 -3.88 -3.20 -9.93
C TYR A 78 -3.40 -3.32 -8.48
N SER A 79 -2.36 -2.59 -8.13
CA SER A 79 -1.91 -2.45 -6.74
C SER A 79 -2.03 -0.98 -6.34
N ILE A 80 -2.78 -0.68 -5.28
CA ILE A 80 -3.09 0.68 -4.84
C ILE A 80 -2.55 0.86 -3.43
N TRP A 81 -1.52 1.69 -3.32
CA TRP A 81 -0.85 2.02 -2.08
C TRP A 81 -1.36 3.36 -1.58
N ILE A 82 -1.93 3.37 -0.38
CA ILE A 82 -2.36 4.58 0.31
C ILE A 82 -1.29 4.91 1.35
N CYS A 83 -0.45 5.90 1.03
CA CYS A 83 0.66 6.33 1.88
C CYS A 83 0.22 7.51 2.75
N MET A 84 -0.04 7.23 4.02
CA MET A 84 -0.39 8.22 5.03
C MET A 84 0.86 8.97 5.53
N ASN A 85 0.64 10.09 6.22
CA ASN A 85 1.69 10.89 6.86
C ASN A 85 2.87 11.24 5.94
N THR A 86 2.61 11.50 4.66
CA THR A 86 3.65 11.89 3.72
C THR A 86 4.10 13.33 4.02
N PRO A 87 5.41 13.60 4.18
CA PRO A 87 5.89 14.96 4.37
C PRO A 87 5.65 15.80 3.10
N ASN A 88 5.46 17.11 3.25
CA ASN A 88 5.25 17.97 2.08
C ASN A 88 6.45 17.94 1.12
N ILE A 89 7.66 17.82 1.67
CA ILE A 89 8.92 17.87 0.94
C ILE A 89 9.86 16.77 1.46
N THR A 90 10.60 16.10 0.58
CA THR A 90 11.68 15.18 0.99
C THR A 90 12.81 15.92 1.69
N LYS A 91 13.37 15.33 2.75
CA LYS A 91 14.51 15.94 3.48
C LYS A 91 15.74 16.11 2.60
N ASP A 92 15.97 15.16 1.69
CA ASP A 92 17.23 15.06 0.94
C ASP A 92 17.22 15.78 -0.41
N GLU A 93 16.08 15.80 -1.10
CA GLU A 93 16.01 16.28 -2.50
C GLU A 93 15.15 17.53 -2.68
N LYS A 94 14.54 18.06 -1.61
CA LYS A 94 13.60 19.18 -1.64
C LYS A 94 12.45 19.00 -2.67
N LYS A 95 12.04 17.76 -2.95
CA LYS A 95 10.96 17.46 -3.90
C LYS A 95 9.63 17.39 -3.16
N GLN A 96 8.57 17.93 -3.77
CA GLN A 96 7.20 17.73 -3.30
C GLN A 96 6.83 16.24 -3.44
N VAL A 97 6.30 15.65 -2.38
CA VAL A 97 5.90 14.22 -2.37
C VAL A 97 4.50 13.98 -1.81
N ALA A 98 4.01 14.84 -0.91
CA ALA A 98 2.62 14.79 -0.47
C ALA A 98 1.66 15.34 -1.54
N ASP A 99 0.39 14.96 -1.43
CA ASP A 99 -0.68 15.42 -2.32
C ASP A 99 -0.45 15.01 -3.78
N ALA A 100 0.10 13.82 -3.96
CA ALA A 100 0.49 13.27 -5.26
C ALA A 100 -0.10 11.87 -5.48
N ILE A 101 -0.40 11.57 -6.74
CA ILE A 101 -0.69 10.20 -7.17
C ILE A 101 0.38 9.81 -8.19
N VAL A 102 1.20 8.83 -7.85
CA VAL A 102 2.27 8.33 -8.71
C VAL A 102 1.85 7.01 -9.32
N LYS A 103 1.94 6.89 -10.65
CA LYS A 103 1.61 5.67 -11.38
C LYS A 103 2.88 4.99 -11.88
N TYR A 104 3.05 3.72 -11.51
CA TYR A 104 4.06 2.83 -12.04
C TYR A 104 3.38 1.84 -12.98
N SER A 105 3.75 1.87 -14.26
CA SER A 105 3.14 1.04 -15.30
C SER A 105 4.17 0.70 -16.37
N ILE A 106 4.08 -0.50 -16.94
CA ILE A 106 4.84 -0.87 -18.12
C ILE A 106 4.35 -0.02 -19.31
N LYS A 107 5.29 0.53 -20.08
CA LYS A 107 5.01 1.21 -21.36
C LYS A 107 5.97 0.66 -22.42
N PRO A 108 5.48 0.22 -23.58
CA PRO A 108 6.33 -0.18 -24.67
C PRO A 108 7.01 1.06 -25.27
N GLU A 109 8.26 0.91 -25.65
CA GLU A 109 9.02 1.91 -26.42
C GLU A 109 9.49 1.27 -27.72
N VAL A 110 9.13 1.87 -28.85
CA VAL A 110 9.55 1.39 -30.18
C VAL A 110 10.94 1.97 -30.46
N VAL A 111 11.98 1.14 -30.31
CA VAL A 111 13.37 1.56 -30.49
C VAL A 111 13.77 1.65 -31.97
N TYR A 112 13.17 0.84 -32.85
CA TYR A 112 13.43 0.85 -34.28
C TYR A 112 12.21 0.32 -35.06
N VAL A 113 11.94 0.93 -36.20
CA VAL A 113 10.99 0.44 -37.22
C VAL A 113 11.42 0.99 -38.58
N ASP A 114 11.31 0.17 -39.63
CA ASP A 114 11.40 0.62 -41.01
C ASP A 114 9.99 0.99 -41.51
N GLY A 115 9.50 2.15 -41.05
CA GLY A 115 8.12 2.58 -41.26
C GLY A 115 7.61 3.55 -40.20
N ASN A 116 6.28 3.69 -40.09
CA ASN A 116 5.67 4.53 -39.06
C ASN A 116 5.64 3.77 -37.71
N PRO A 117 6.21 4.32 -36.62
CA PRO A 117 6.14 3.71 -35.29
C PRO A 117 4.72 3.45 -34.77
N GLU A 118 3.72 4.20 -35.24
CA GLU A 118 2.30 4.00 -34.85
C GLU A 118 1.69 2.70 -35.41
N ASP A 119 2.28 2.13 -36.47
CA ASP A 119 1.81 0.89 -37.10
C ASP A 119 2.37 -0.38 -36.41
N VAL A 120 3.23 -0.22 -35.40
CA VAL A 120 3.84 -1.33 -34.67
C VAL A 120 2.84 -1.95 -33.71
N TYR A 121 2.59 -3.25 -33.87
CA TYR A 121 1.80 -4.00 -32.89
C TYR A 121 2.56 -4.15 -31.56
N ILE A 122 2.02 -3.52 -30.50
CA ILE A 122 2.66 -3.48 -29.17
C ILE A 122 2.16 -4.55 -28.18
N GLY A 123 1.19 -5.38 -28.60
CA GLY A 123 0.64 -6.44 -27.75
C GLY A 123 -0.08 -5.95 -26.48
N ARG A 124 -0.40 -6.90 -25.59
CA ARG A 124 -1.04 -6.63 -24.28
C ARG A 124 0.00 -6.46 -23.19
N TYR A 125 0.67 -5.31 -23.20
CA TYR A 125 1.70 -4.98 -22.21
C TYR A 125 1.13 -4.51 -20.86
N ASP A 126 -0.11 -4.03 -20.82
CA ASP A 126 -0.73 -3.35 -19.67
C ASP A 126 -1.36 -4.33 -18.67
N LEU A 127 -0.59 -5.35 -18.29
CA LEU A 127 -1.04 -6.43 -17.41
C LEU A 127 -1.06 -6.06 -15.93
N PHE A 128 -0.19 -5.16 -15.50
CA PHE A 128 -0.29 -4.62 -14.15
C PHE A 128 0.06 -3.14 -14.06
N THR A 129 -0.44 -2.49 -13.02
CA THR A 129 -0.16 -1.09 -12.71
C THR A 129 -0.23 -0.86 -11.22
N SER A 130 0.69 -0.07 -10.69
CA SER A 130 0.73 0.29 -9.28
C SER A 130 0.51 1.79 -9.12
N PHE A 131 -0.34 2.17 -8.17
CA PHE A 131 -0.63 3.55 -7.83
C PHE A 131 -0.19 3.82 -6.41
N PHE A 132 0.56 4.90 -6.20
CA PHE A 132 0.89 5.41 -4.88
C PHE A 132 0.14 6.72 -4.66
N ILE A 133 -0.74 6.73 -3.68
CA ILE A 133 -1.54 7.90 -3.29
C ILE A 133 -0.93 8.46 -2.00
N HIS A 134 -0.26 9.59 -2.12
CA HIS A 134 0.45 10.24 -1.02
C HIS A 134 -0.45 11.25 -0.31
N LEU A 135 -0.89 10.91 0.90
CA LEU A 135 -1.67 11.77 1.77
C LEU A 135 -0.75 12.59 2.66
N ARG A 136 -1.00 13.90 2.73
CA ARG A 136 -0.23 14.84 3.56
C ARG A 136 -0.34 14.50 5.05
N ALA A 137 0.77 14.63 5.78
CA ALA A 137 0.78 14.51 7.25
C ALA A 137 0.13 15.70 7.97
N ASP A 138 0.30 16.88 7.37
CA ASP A 138 -0.33 18.11 7.84
C ASP A 138 -1.72 18.23 7.21
N GLU A 139 -2.75 18.32 8.04
CA GLU A 139 -4.16 18.41 7.61
C GLU A 139 -4.72 19.83 7.75
N THR A 140 -3.86 20.84 7.90
CA THR A 140 -4.27 22.27 7.98
C THR A 140 -4.96 22.77 6.71
N GLU A 141 -4.62 22.20 5.56
CA GLU A 141 -5.17 22.56 4.27
C GLU A 141 -5.77 21.34 3.56
N THR A 142 -6.96 21.52 2.97
CA THR A 142 -7.61 20.49 2.15
C THR A 142 -6.90 20.35 0.80
N SER A 143 -6.70 19.09 0.36
CA SER A 143 -6.18 18.82 -0.98
C SER A 143 -7.12 19.36 -2.07
N LYS A 144 -6.54 19.86 -3.16
CA LYS A 144 -7.29 20.22 -4.38
C LYS A 144 -7.81 18.99 -5.13
N ASN A 145 -7.19 17.84 -4.93
CA ASN A 145 -7.64 16.57 -5.50
C ASN A 145 -8.71 15.96 -4.59
N LYS A 146 -9.93 15.77 -5.12
CA LYS A 146 -11.06 15.26 -4.35
C LYS A 146 -10.81 13.88 -3.73
N LEU A 147 -10.13 12.97 -4.44
CA LEU A 147 -9.81 11.64 -3.91
C LEU A 147 -8.84 11.74 -2.74
N ILE A 148 -7.76 12.50 -2.90
CA ILE A 148 -6.77 12.69 -1.83
C ILE A 148 -7.42 13.36 -0.63
N GLY A 149 -8.22 14.42 -0.85
CA GLY A 149 -8.94 15.12 0.22
C GLY A 149 -9.88 14.19 0.98
N MET A 150 -10.67 13.39 0.27
CA MET A 150 -11.58 12.41 0.87
C MET A 150 -10.84 11.37 1.70
N LEU A 151 -9.77 10.76 1.14
CA LEU A 151 -8.97 9.76 1.85
C LEU A 151 -8.25 10.35 3.06
N THR A 152 -7.77 11.60 2.96
CA THR A 152 -7.16 12.32 4.09
C THR A 152 -8.15 12.47 5.24
N VAL A 153 -9.42 12.80 4.95
CA VAL A 153 -10.46 12.89 5.98
C VAL A 153 -10.79 11.52 6.56
N LEU A 154 -11.05 10.54 5.71
CA LEU A 154 -11.46 9.20 6.11
C LEU A 154 -10.42 8.54 7.04
N LEU A 155 -9.15 8.64 6.67
CA LEU A 155 -8.02 8.01 7.37
C LEU A 155 -7.35 8.94 8.39
N SER A 156 -7.90 10.13 8.65
CA SER A 156 -7.36 11.04 9.66
C SER A 156 -7.51 10.45 11.06
N ILE A 157 -6.44 10.42 11.83
CA ILE A 157 -6.51 10.10 13.27
C ILE A 157 -6.83 11.33 14.13
N LYS A 158 -6.79 12.53 13.53
CA LYS A 158 -7.00 13.80 14.25
C LYS A 158 -8.47 14.22 14.29
N LYS A 159 -9.29 13.71 13.37
CA LYS A 159 -10.71 14.02 13.26
C LYS A 159 -11.55 12.98 13.96
N SER A 160 -12.49 13.42 14.79
CA SER A 160 -13.47 12.52 15.40
C SER A 160 -14.36 11.87 14.34
N THR A 161 -14.94 10.71 14.65
CA THR A 161 -15.81 10.02 13.71
C THR A 161 -17.00 10.88 13.25
N SER A 162 -17.59 11.67 14.16
CA SER A 162 -18.68 12.59 13.83
C SER A 162 -18.24 13.67 12.83
N GLU A 163 -17.03 14.23 13.01
CA GLU A 163 -16.47 15.20 12.07
C GLU A 163 -16.18 14.56 10.70
N LYS A 164 -15.62 13.34 10.67
CA LYS A 164 -15.39 12.61 9.42
C LYS A 164 -16.70 12.41 8.66
N LYS A 165 -17.73 11.88 9.32
CA LYS A 165 -19.05 11.63 8.72
C LYS A 165 -19.62 12.92 8.11
N ALA A 166 -19.60 14.02 8.86
CA ALA A 166 -20.10 15.31 8.39
C ALA A 166 -19.31 15.84 7.17
N ILE A 167 -17.98 15.76 7.17
CA ILE A 167 -17.15 16.23 6.05
C ILE A 167 -17.33 15.34 4.82
N LEU A 168 -17.31 14.01 5.00
CA LEU A 168 -17.50 13.05 3.91
C LEU A 168 -18.86 13.22 3.22
N GLU A 169 -19.91 13.52 3.99
CA GLU A 169 -21.24 13.79 3.45
C GLU A 169 -21.33 15.14 2.74
N ASN A 170 -20.95 16.22 3.42
CA ASN A 170 -21.16 17.59 2.92
C ASN A 170 -20.22 17.95 1.77
N ASP A 171 -18.95 17.55 1.86
CA ASP A 171 -17.90 18.03 0.95
C ASP A 171 -17.58 17.02 -0.16
N TYR A 172 -17.78 15.72 0.11
CA TYR A 172 -17.46 14.64 -0.82
C TYR A 172 -18.69 13.88 -1.34
N GLY A 173 -19.90 14.20 -0.86
CA GLY A 173 -21.15 13.62 -1.34
C GLY A 173 -21.35 12.15 -0.95
N MET A 174 -20.63 11.66 0.05
CA MET A 174 -20.78 10.31 0.58
C MET A 174 -21.96 10.30 1.55
N LYS A 175 -23.15 9.90 1.06
CA LYS A 175 -24.35 9.82 1.90
C LYS A 175 -24.13 8.88 3.07
N MET A 176 -24.36 9.36 4.30
CA MET A 176 -24.17 8.60 5.53
C MET A 176 -25.38 7.68 5.77
N SER A 177 -25.49 6.61 4.98
CA SER A 177 -26.41 5.51 5.33
C SER A 177 -25.91 4.77 6.57
N LYS A 178 -26.77 4.02 7.26
CA LYS A 178 -26.38 3.24 8.45
C LYS A 178 -25.21 2.30 8.19
N GLU A 179 -25.14 1.73 6.98
CA GLU A 179 -24.06 0.85 6.55
C GLU A 179 -22.75 1.62 6.38
N VAL A 180 -22.79 2.74 5.66
CA VAL A 180 -21.60 3.60 5.45
C VAL A 180 -21.11 4.18 6.77
N GLU A 181 -22.01 4.61 7.65
CA GLU A 181 -21.66 5.12 8.98
C GLU A 181 -20.88 4.07 9.78
N LYS A 182 -21.35 2.82 9.75
CA LYS A 182 -20.68 1.70 10.41
C LYS A 182 -19.32 1.40 9.78
N GLU A 183 -19.21 1.42 8.45
CA GLU A 183 -17.93 1.23 7.77
C GLU A 183 -16.91 2.32 8.14
N VAL A 184 -17.36 3.58 8.29
CA VAL A 184 -16.51 4.68 8.77
C VAL A 184 -16.10 4.47 10.24
N ASP A 185 -17.01 3.99 11.09
CA ASP A 185 -16.68 3.65 12.49
C ASP A 185 -15.65 2.51 12.56
N ASP A 186 -15.82 1.46 11.76
CA ASP A 186 -14.90 0.33 11.66
C ASP A 186 -13.50 0.76 11.16
N MET A 187 -13.45 1.73 10.24
CA MET A 187 -12.18 2.32 9.77
C MET A 187 -11.46 3.15 10.83
N CYS A 188 -12.17 3.82 11.74
CA CYS A 188 -11.52 4.48 12.88
C CYS A 188 -10.82 3.44 13.76
N ASN A 189 -11.51 2.34 14.10
CA ASN A 189 -10.91 1.26 14.88
C ASN A 189 -9.69 0.63 14.17
N LEU A 190 -9.74 0.47 12.84
CA LEU A 190 -8.58 0.00 12.07
C LEU A 190 -7.41 1.00 12.10
N SER A 191 -7.71 2.29 12.01
CA SER A 191 -6.69 3.35 12.08
C SER A 191 -5.96 3.34 13.42
N ASP A 192 -6.70 3.14 14.52
CA ASP A 192 -6.14 3.00 15.87
C ASP A 192 -5.25 1.76 15.98
N LEU A 193 -5.68 0.62 15.44
CA LEU A 193 -4.88 -0.62 15.42
C LEU A 193 -3.60 -0.49 14.58
N ILE A 194 -3.67 0.18 13.42
CA ILE A 194 -2.49 0.47 12.59
C ILE A 194 -1.53 1.39 13.36
N GLU A 195 -2.06 2.36 14.12
CA GLU A 195 -1.26 3.23 14.95
C GLU A 195 -0.54 2.47 16.07
N GLU A 196 -1.24 1.61 16.80
CA GLU A 196 -0.65 0.77 17.85
C GLU A 196 0.50 -0.09 17.29
N ARG A 197 0.26 -0.79 16.18
CA ARG A 197 1.28 -1.62 15.52
C ARG A 197 2.48 -0.82 15.05
N ALA A 198 2.27 0.37 14.50
CA ALA A 198 3.37 1.23 14.05
C ALA A 198 4.20 1.76 15.23
N MET A 199 3.56 2.14 16.33
CA MET A 199 4.28 2.54 17.56
C MET A 199 5.08 1.38 18.14
N GLU A 200 4.54 0.17 18.11
CA GLU A 200 5.24 -1.04 18.53
C GLU A 200 6.46 -1.31 17.65
N GLN A 201 6.30 -1.26 16.32
CA GLN A 201 7.40 -1.41 15.36
C GLN A 201 8.50 -0.36 15.56
N ALA A 202 8.14 0.91 15.78
CA ALA A 202 9.10 1.99 16.03
C ALA A 202 9.92 1.74 17.32
N LYS A 203 9.28 1.20 18.38
CA LYS A 203 9.98 0.80 19.61
C LYS A 203 10.94 -0.35 19.35
N ILE A 204 10.53 -1.36 18.59
CA ILE A 204 11.38 -2.51 18.21
C ILE A 204 12.62 -2.02 17.45
N GLU A 205 12.45 -1.13 16.47
CA GLU A 205 13.57 -0.57 15.71
C GLU A 205 14.51 0.28 16.57
N ALA A 206 13.97 1.05 17.53
CA ALA A 206 14.78 1.77 18.51
C ALA A 206 15.64 0.81 19.34
N ILE A 207 15.06 -0.29 19.82
CA ILE A 207 15.78 -1.35 20.56
C ILE A 207 16.86 -1.99 19.68
N VAL A 208 16.56 -2.32 18.41
CA VAL A 208 17.55 -2.85 17.45
C VAL A 208 18.74 -1.90 17.34
N ASN A 209 18.50 -0.59 17.23
CA ASN A 209 19.58 0.40 17.16
C ASN A 209 20.38 0.46 18.47
N MET A 210 19.73 0.46 19.63
CA MET A 210 20.41 0.39 20.94
C MET A 210 21.32 -0.84 21.05
N LEU A 211 20.84 -2.01 20.63
CA LEU A 211 21.63 -3.25 20.59
C LEU A 211 22.82 -3.15 19.62
N LYS A 212 22.65 -2.51 18.46
CA LYS A 212 23.74 -2.25 17.49
C LYS A 212 24.81 -1.33 18.07
N PHE A 213 24.43 -0.35 18.90
CA PHE A 213 25.35 0.55 19.59
C PHE A 213 25.93 -0.01 20.91
N GLY A 214 25.62 -1.27 21.25
CA GLY A 214 26.22 -1.96 22.39
C GLY A 214 25.57 -1.62 23.74
N VAL A 215 24.35 -1.09 23.76
CA VAL A 215 23.57 -0.95 25.00
C VAL A 215 23.26 -2.34 25.56
N SER A 216 23.47 -2.55 26.87
CA SER A 216 23.20 -3.82 27.53
C SER A 216 21.71 -4.13 27.60
N GLU A 217 21.36 -5.40 27.52
CA GLU A 217 19.97 -5.87 27.59
C GLU A 217 19.29 -5.43 28.90
N ASP A 218 20.00 -5.53 30.02
CA ASP A 218 19.50 -5.09 31.34
C ASP A 218 19.04 -3.63 31.32
N LYS A 219 19.77 -2.74 30.63
CA LYS A 219 19.40 -1.32 30.51
C LYS A 219 18.21 -1.10 29.60
N ILE A 220 18.06 -1.92 28.57
CA ILE A 220 16.90 -1.84 27.67
C ILE A 220 15.64 -2.30 28.41
N LEU A 221 15.76 -3.34 29.24
CA LEU A 221 14.66 -3.87 30.05
C LEU A 221 14.20 -2.93 31.18
N GLU A 222 14.99 -1.91 31.54
CA GLU A 222 14.55 -0.83 32.45
C GLU A 222 13.45 0.05 31.82
N GLU A 223 13.45 0.21 30.49
CA GLU A 223 12.53 1.11 29.75
C GLU A 223 11.53 0.36 28.86
N TYR A 224 11.85 -0.85 28.40
CA TYR A 224 11.07 -1.60 27.42
C TYR A 224 10.69 -3.00 27.92
N PRO A 225 9.50 -3.51 27.57
CA PRO A 225 9.09 -4.87 27.90
C PRO A 225 10.01 -5.93 27.27
N GLU A 226 10.16 -7.06 27.95
CA GLU A 226 10.96 -8.21 27.48
C GLU A 226 10.51 -8.74 26.12
N GLU A 227 9.20 -8.68 25.83
CA GLU A 227 8.63 -9.10 24.56
C GLU A 227 9.14 -8.27 23.37
N LEU A 228 9.26 -6.94 23.52
CA LEU A 228 9.81 -6.08 22.47
C LEU A 228 11.30 -6.33 22.26
N LEU A 229 12.05 -6.63 23.34
CA LEU A 229 13.46 -7.01 23.23
C LEU A 229 13.62 -8.33 22.46
N ALA A 230 12.79 -9.33 22.74
CA ALA A 230 12.81 -10.61 22.02
C ALA A 230 12.54 -10.42 20.52
N GLN A 231 11.51 -9.62 20.17
CA GLN A 231 11.19 -9.30 18.78
C GLN A 231 12.32 -8.53 18.08
N ALA A 232 12.94 -7.56 18.75
CA ALA A 232 14.07 -6.81 18.23
C ALA A 232 15.30 -7.68 17.92
N LYS A 233 15.60 -8.67 18.78
CA LYS A 233 16.69 -9.62 18.53
C LYS A 233 16.44 -10.44 17.26
N LEU A 234 15.22 -10.97 17.09
CA LEU A 234 14.84 -11.72 15.89
C LEU A 234 14.97 -10.87 14.62
N LEU A 235 14.50 -9.62 14.66
CA LEU A 235 14.61 -8.69 13.54
C LEU A 235 16.07 -8.39 13.19
N ARG A 236 16.93 -8.20 14.20
CA ARG A 236 18.37 -7.97 14.01
C ARG A 236 19.06 -9.15 13.31
N GLU A 237 18.74 -10.38 13.70
CA GLU A 237 19.29 -11.60 13.06
C GLU A 237 18.89 -11.71 11.59
N GLN A 238 17.63 -11.42 11.27
CA GLN A 238 17.14 -11.39 9.89
C GLN A 238 17.87 -10.33 9.05
N GLN A 239 18.13 -9.15 9.60
CA GLN A 239 18.88 -8.09 8.91
C GLN A 239 20.36 -8.47 8.65
N GLN A 240 20.98 -9.27 9.52
CA GLN A 240 22.37 -9.72 9.34
C GLN A 240 22.51 -10.84 8.29
N THR A 241 21.44 -11.61 8.05
CA THR A 241 21.47 -12.77 7.14
C THR A 241 21.33 -12.37 5.66
N THR A 242 20.84 -11.16 5.37
CA THR A 242 20.57 -10.66 4.01
C THR A 242 21.81 -10.03 3.32
N ILE A 243 22.98 -10.02 3.96
CA ILE A 243 24.24 -9.43 3.41
C ILE A 243 25.17 -10.52 2.82
N VAL A 244 24.64 -11.65 2.35
CA VAL A 244 25.43 -12.70 1.67
C VAL A 244 24.90 -12.95 0.26
#